data_AF-A0A969DKI4-F1
#
_entry.id   AF-A0A969DKI4-F1
#
_cell.length_a   1.000
_cell.length_b   1.000
_cell.length_c   1.000
_cell.angle_alpha   90.00
_cell.angle_beta   90.00
_cell.angle_gamma   90.00
#
_symmetry.space_group_name_H-M   'P 1'
#
loop_
_entity.id
_entity.type
_entity.pdbx_description
1 polymer ?
#
loop_
_entity_poly.entity_id
_entity_poly.type
_entity_poly.pdbx_seq_one_letter_code
_entity_poly.pdbx_strand_id
1 'polypeptide(L)'
;MLADQDWAIVDLGWTLKCQRSLREILRMAQPEHLNQREAQGDIQGSAQGYVQGYYLGLLRERLPMAIAGPYRAWLIQADSNRLPTPANCIFQRMSIIEQIFMMADHGTTLGYEQQGDRVQPVFKAERFSAARIAYVEHLHDVVQRYAHTMAQTDLLEQPLTEIRQWAIANMVTLLTQPRRQEVEAIANLNVGDDQNESRAQPIARPVRMQDIVYFAKRLSGLAQARDYAAGFTWLEGGVRLSNPVVQLAYRMALALQTVIRHQEPIRLYRGIHRMRFSLRKRRVG
;
A
#
# COMPACT_ATOMS: atom_id res chain seq x y z
N MET A 1 12.57 -8.09 21.14
CA MET A 1 12.23 -9.20 20.23
C MET A 1 11.07 -9.97 20.83
N LEU A 2 10.23 -10.60 20.02
CA LEU A 2 9.20 -11.54 20.48
C LEU A 2 9.88 -12.81 21.02
N ALA A 3 9.34 -13.45 22.05
CA ALA A 3 9.84 -14.76 22.48
C ALA A 3 9.47 -15.83 21.44
N ASP A 4 10.13 -17.00 21.43
CA ASP A 4 9.89 -18.10 20.46
C ASP A 4 8.44 -18.62 20.43
N GLN A 5 7.62 -18.29 21.43
CA GLN A 5 6.19 -18.65 21.51
C GLN A 5 5.25 -17.51 21.12
N ASP A 6 5.79 -16.32 20.85
CA ASP A 6 5.03 -15.14 20.50
C ASP A 6 4.99 -14.99 18.97
N TRP A 7 3.79 -14.91 18.42
CA TRP A 7 3.56 -14.64 17.01
C TRP A 7 2.89 -13.29 16.84
N ALA A 8 3.02 -12.70 15.66
CA ALA A 8 2.34 -11.48 15.30
C ALA A 8 1.92 -11.49 13.83
N ILE A 9 0.85 -10.76 13.52
CA ILE A 9 0.50 -10.44 12.14
C ILE A 9 1.51 -9.42 11.61
N VAL A 10 2.10 -9.69 10.45
CA VAL A 10 2.90 -8.73 9.70
C VAL A 10 2.23 -8.51 8.34
N ASP A 11 1.84 -7.27 8.05
CA ASP A 11 1.05 -6.92 6.87
C ASP A 11 1.40 -5.49 6.43
N LEU A 12 1.12 -5.12 5.18
CA LEU A 12 1.17 -3.72 4.74
C LEU A 12 0.22 -2.84 5.55
N GLY A 13 -0.93 -3.39 5.94
CA GLY A 13 -1.89 -2.73 6.82
C GLY A 13 -2.75 -1.69 6.11
N TRP A 14 -4.05 -1.77 6.40
CA TRP A 14 -5.05 -0.88 5.80
C TRP A 14 -5.98 -0.34 6.88
N THR A 15 -6.80 -1.22 7.42
CA THR A 15 -7.91 -0.85 8.33
C THR A 15 -7.99 -1.73 9.58
N LEU A 16 -7.05 -2.66 9.77
CA LEU A 16 -7.02 -3.65 10.87
C LEU A 16 -8.17 -4.67 10.88
N LYS A 17 -8.92 -4.79 9.77
CA LYS A 17 -10.02 -5.75 9.64
C LYS A 17 -9.56 -7.21 9.81
N CYS A 18 -8.43 -7.57 9.20
CA CYS A 18 -7.86 -8.92 9.33
C CYS A 18 -7.55 -9.26 10.80
N GLN A 19 -6.85 -8.37 11.51
CA GLN A 19 -6.53 -8.56 12.93
C GLN A 19 -7.77 -8.69 13.80
N ARG A 20 -8.78 -7.83 13.59
CA ARG A 20 -10.07 -7.94 14.29
C ARG A 20 -10.69 -9.32 14.06
N SER A 21 -10.81 -9.75 12.80
CA SER A 21 -11.42 -11.05 12.47
C SER A 21 -10.64 -12.22 13.06
N LEU A 22 -9.31 -12.19 13.04
CA LEU A 22 -8.50 -13.24 13.67
C LEU A 22 -8.69 -13.27 15.20
N ARG A 23 -8.73 -12.10 15.84
CA ARG A 23 -9.02 -11.97 17.26
C ARG A 23 -10.39 -12.55 17.61
N GLU A 24 -11.41 -12.27 16.79
CA GLU A 24 -12.76 -12.83 16.97
C GLU A 24 -12.78 -14.36 16.85
N ILE A 25 -12.10 -14.92 15.84
CA ILE A 25 -11.98 -16.37 15.64
C ILE A 25 -11.30 -17.04 16.83
N LEU A 26 -10.16 -16.50 17.28
CA LEU A 26 -9.43 -17.06 18.43
C LEU A 26 -10.24 -16.98 19.72
N ARG A 27 -11.00 -15.90 19.92
CA ARG A 27 -11.92 -15.78 21.06
C ARG A 27 -13.02 -16.83 21.05
N MET A 28 -13.53 -17.18 19.86
CA MET A 28 -14.53 -18.25 19.73
C MET A 28 -13.92 -19.64 19.95
N ALA A 29 -12.68 -19.87 19.51
CA ALA A 29 -12.01 -21.16 19.64
C ALA A 29 -11.50 -21.43 21.07
N GLN A 30 -11.10 -20.40 21.82
CA GLN A 30 -10.50 -20.52 23.16
C GLN A 30 -11.01 -19.45 24.13
N PRO A 31 -12.31 -19.46 24.47
CA PRO A 31 -12.93 -18.37 25.25
C PRO A 31 -12.39 -18.25 26.68
N GLU A 32 -11.99 -19.35 27.33
CA GLU A 32 -11.57 -19.35 28.74
C GLU A 32 -10.21 -18.69 28.96
N HIS A 33 -9.25 -18.90 28.04
CA HIS A 33 -7.90 -18.34 28.14
C HIS A 33 -7.85 -16.82 27.86
N LEU A 34 -8.74 -16.32 27.01
CA LEU A 34 -8.78 -14.90 26.62
C LEU A 34 -9.54 -14.04 27.64
N ASN A 35 -10.69 -14.51 28.14
CA ASN A 35 -11.54 -13.74 29.05
C ASN A 35 -10.89 -13.50 30.42
N GLN A 36 -10.11 -14.46 30.94
CA GLN A 36 -9.41 -14.30 32.22
C GLN A 36 -8.28 -13.26 32.16
N ARG A 37 -7.65 -13.11 30.99
CA ARG A 37 -6.49 -12.21 30.79
C ARG A 37 -6.90 -10.79 30.41
N GLU A 38 -8.00 -10.61 29.68
CA GLU A 38 -8.60 -9.27 29.48
C GLU A 38 -9.08 -8.65 30.80
N ALA A 39 -9.61 -9.48 31.72
CA ALA A 39 -10.06 -9.05 33.03
C ALA A 39 -8.92 -8.58 33.96
N GLN A 40 -7.67 -9.02 33.72
CA GLN A 40 -6.49 -8.64 34.51
C GLN A 40 -5.88 -7.30 34.07
N GLY A 41 -6.42 -6.62 33.05
CA GLY A 41 -6.02 -5.26 32.69
C GLY A 41 -4.62 -5.14 32.06
N ASP A 42 -4.00 -6.27 31.72
CA ASP A 42 -2.65 -6.34 31.18
C ASP A 42 -2.63 -6.02 29.67
N ILE A 43 -2.97 -4.77 29.35
CA ILE A 43 -3.05 -4.25 27.97
C ILE A 43 -1.68 -3.70 27.50
N GLN A 44 -0.70 -3.61 28.41
CA GLN A 44 0.59 -2.99 28.14
C GLN A 44 1.71 -4.02 27.99
N GLY A 45 1.80 -4.60 26.79
CA GLY A 45 3.05 -5.13 26.26
C GLY A 45 3.25 -6.63 26.43
N SER A 46 3.44 -7.31 25.29
CA SER A 46 4.03 -8.66 25.20
C SER A 46 3.35 -9.79 26.00
N ALA A 47 2.05 -9.70 26.28
CA ALA A 47 1.33 -10.79 26.93
C ALA A 47 0.92 -11.84 25.88
N GLN A 48 1.46 -13.06 26.02
CA GLN A 48 1.05 -14.26 25.28
C GLN A 48 -0.48 -14.33 25.17
N GLY A 49 -1.00 -14.50 23.95
CA GLY A 49 -2.43 -14.72 23.68
C GLY A 49 -3.18 -13.55 23.05
N TYR A 50 -2.61 -12.35 22.97
CA TYR A 50 -3.17 -11.28 22.14
C TYR A 50 -2.66 -11.36 20.71
N VAL A 51 -3.56 -11.15 19.74
CA VAL A 51 -3.17 -10.95 18.34
C VAL A 51 -2.43 -9.61 18.23
N GLN A 52 -1.10 -9.66 18.24
CA GLN A 52 -0.26 -8.51 18.00
C GLN A 52 -0.15 -8.25 16.49
N GLY A 53 -0.24 -6.99 16.07
CA GLY A 53 -0.02 -6.59 14.68
C GLY A 53 1.18 -5.68 14.49
N TYR A 54 1.95 -5.90 13.42
CA TYR A 54 2.99 -5.01 12.90
C TYR A 54 2.65 -4.66 11.45
N TYR A 55 2.53 -3.37 11.18
CA TYR A 55 2.06 -2.88 9.90
C TYR A 55 3.06 -1.93 9.25
N LEU A 56 3.23 -2.01 7.93
CA LEU A 56 3.96 -0.97 7.21
C LEU A 56 3.23 0.37 7.31
N GLY A 57 1.92 0.37 7.11
CA GLY A 57 1.09 1.57 7.11
C GLY A 57 -0.30 1.30 7.66
N LEU A 58 -0.93 2.30 8.29
CA LEU A 58 -2.36 2.26 8.59
C LEU A 58 -3.06 3.51 8.09
N LEU A 59 -4.20 3.30 7.43
CA LEU A 59 -5.05 4.38 6.94
C LEU A 59 -5.70 5.13 8.11
N ARG A 60 -6.23 6.30 7.77
CA ARG A 60 -7.00 7.12 8.71
C ARG A 60 -8.21 6.37 9.26
N GLU A 61 -8.94 5.66 8.41
CA GLU A 61 -10.18 4.94 8.73
C GLU A 61 -9.94 3.56 9.37
N ARG A 62 -8.80 3.37 10.04
CA ARG A 62 -8.48 2.13 10.75
C ARG A 62 -9.37 1.94 11.98
N LEU A 63 -9.57 0.67 12.35
CA LEU A 63 -10.29 0.35 13.58
C LEU A 63 -9.54 0.85 14.82
N PRO A 64 -10.25 1.33 15.86
CA PRO A 64 -9.67 1.63 17.16
C PRO A 64 -8.99 0.41 17.79
N MET A 65 -7.94 0.65 18.59
CA MET A 65 -7.19 -0.41 19.28
C MET A 65 -8.06 -1.25 20.22
N ALA A 66 -9.09 -0.67 20.84
CA ALA A 66 -10.06 -1.41 21.65
C ALA A 66 -10.75 -2.55 20.87
N ILE A 67 -11.00 -2.34 19.57
CA ILE A 67 -11.65 -3.29 18.69
C ILE A 67 -10.63 -4.24 18.07
N ALA A 68 -9.58 -3.70 17.45
CA ALA A 68 -8.60 -4.51 16.71
C ALA A 68 -7.63 -5.28 17.61
N GLY A 69 -7.39 -4.82 18.84
CA GLY A 69 -6.29 -5.27 19.68
C GLY A 69 -5.02 -4.43 19.46
N PRO A 70 -3.92 -4.75 20.17
CA PRO A 70 -2.67 -3.99 20.11
C PRO A 70 -2.02 -4.10 18.73
N TYR A 71 -1.50 -2.97 18.23
CA TYR A 71 -0.80 -2.92 16.96
C TYR A 71 0.32 -1.88 16.98
N ARG A 72 1.29 -2.05 16.08
CA ARG A 72 2.36 -1.10 15.80
C ARG A 72 2.38 -0.85 14.30
N ALA A 73 2.54 0.41 13.88
CA ALA A 73 2.59 0.78 12.47
C ALA A 73 3.81 1.66 12.19
N TRP A 74 4.52 1.35 11.11
CA TRP A 74 5.67 2.13 10.66
C TRP A 74 5.24 3.46 10.00
N LEU A 75 4.07 3.50 9.39
CA LEU A 75 3.46 4.71 8.82
C LEU A 75 2.03 4.83 9.34
N ILE A 76 1.64 6.03 9.77
CA ILE A 76 0.25 6.33 10.10
C ILE A 76 -0.18 7.47 9.20
N GLN A 77 -1.26 7.27 8.46
CA GLN A 77 -1.82 8.31 7.63
C GLN A 77 -2.32 9.46 8.52
N ALA A 78 -1.82 10.66 8.26
CA ALA A 78 -2.17 11.84 9.06
C ALA A 78 -3.66 12.20 8.89
N ASP A 79 -4.27 12.70 9.97
CA ASP A 79 -5.67 13.17 9.97
C ASP A 79 -5.88 14.50 9.20
N SER A 80 -4.80 15.20 8.83
CA SER A 80 -4.89 16.53 8.24
C SER A 80 -5.01 16.50 6.71
N ASN A 81 -5.94 17.31 6.19
CA ASN A 81 -6.12 17.57 4.75
C ASN A 81 -5.02 18.48 4.14
N ARG A 82 -3.90 18.72 4.83
CA ARG A 82 -2.89 19.71 4.42
C ARG A 82 -1.64 19.03 3.90
N LEU A 83 -1.31 19.32 2.65
CA LEU A 83 -0.13 18.92 1.86
C LEU A 83 0.16 17.40 1.86
N PRO A 84 0.72 16.86 0.76
CA PRO A 84 1.18 15.48 0.78
C PRO A 84 2.34 15.35 1.78
N THR A 85 2.11 14.61 2.88
CA THR A 85 3.21 14.11 3.70
C THR A 85 3.94 12.99 2.96
N PRO A 86 5.21 12.70 3.29
CA PRO A 86 5.91 11.52 2.75
C PRO A 86 5.09 10.23 2.90
N ALA A 87 4.43 10.06 4.05
CA ALA A 87 3.52 8.93 4.28
C ALA A 87 2.33 8.93 3.31
N ASN A 88 1.70 10.08 3.06
CA ASN A 88 0.60 10.18 2.09
C ASN A 88 1.05 9.84 0.66
N CYS A 89 2.28 10.19 0.27
CA CYS A 89 2.85 9.81 -1.03
C CYS A 89 2.96 8.29 -1.18
N ILE A 90 3.38 7.62 -0.09
CA ILE A 90 3.49 6.15 -0.01
C ILE A 90 2.09 5.52 -0.09
N PHE A 91 1.13 5.97 0.73
CA PHE A 91 -0.24 5.43 0.72
C PHE A 91 -0.94 5.56 -0.63
N GLN A 92 -0.73 6.67 -1.36
CA GLN A 92 -1.30 6.85 -2.71
C GLN A 92 -0.76 5.87 -3.75
N ARG A 93 0.36 5.20 -3.45
CA ARG A 93 1.09 4.27 -4.33
C ARG A 93 1.27 2.91 -3.67
N MET A 94 0.47 2.60 -2.66
CA MET A 94 0.61 1.36 -1.89
C MET A 94 0.43 0.12 -2.76
N SER A 95 -0.42 0.17 -3.79
CA SER A 95 -0.58 -0.93 -4.74
C SER A 95 0.73 -1.30 -5.43
N ILE A 96 1.62 -0.33 -5.71
CA ILE A 96 2.95 -0.58 -6.27
C ILE A 96 3.81 -1.32 -5.23
N ILE A 97 3.72 -0.93 -3.96
CA ILE A 97 4.47 -1.59 -2.89
C ILE A 97 4.02 -3.03 -2.72
N GLU A 98 2.72 -3.25 -2.64
CA GLU A 98 2.10 -4.57 -2.55
C GLU A 98 2.51 -5.47 -3.71
N GLN A 99 2.36 -4.98 -4.93
CA GLN A 99 2.58 -5.78 -6.13
C GLN A 99 4.06 -6.01 -6.46
N ILE A 100 4.99 -5.29 -5.82
CA ILE A 100 6.42 -5.40 -6.10
C ILE A 100 7.18 -5.97 -4.91
N PHE A 101 6.97 -5.41 -3.71
CA PHE A 101 7.74 -5.79 -2.52
C PHE A 101 7.05 -6.83 -1.65
N MET A 102 5.81 -7.20 -1.95
CA MET A 102 5.06 -8.24 -1.21
C MET A 102 4.63 -9.40 -2.11
N MET A 103 5.29 -9.59 -3.25
CA MET A 103 5.03 -10.75 -4.09
C MET A 103 5.41 -12.04 -3.38
N ALA A 104 4.50 -13.00 -3.40
CA ALA A 104 4.75 -14.35 -2.93
C ALA A 104 5.49 -15.19 -3.99
N ASP A 105 6.28 -16.15 -3.51
CA ASP A 105 6.90 -17.22 -4.27
C ASP A 105 5.97 -18.43 -4.50
N HIS A 106 4.76 -18.37 -3.93
CA HIS A 106 3.73 -19.40 -4.05
C HIS A 106 2.45 -18.83 -4.67
N GLY A 107 1.61 -19.72 -5.19
CA GLY A 107 0.30 -19.36 -5.74
C GLY A 107 -0.71 -18.91 -4.70
N THR A 108 -1.86 -18.45 -5.15
CA THR A 108 -2.98 -18.08 -4.28
C THR A 108 -3.39 -19.25 -3.39
N THR A 109 -3.55 -19.02 -2.08
CA THR A 109 -4.07 -20.02 -1.13
C THR A 109 -5.55 -20.30 -1.41
N LEU A 110 -5.86 -21.54 -1.81
CA LEU A 110 -7.23 -22.00 -2.09
C LEU A 110 -7.95 -22.47 -0.81
N GLY A 111 -7.18 -22.89 0.19
CA GLY A 111 -7.69 -23.41 1.44
C GLY A 111 -6.57 -23.99 2.29
N TYR A 112 -6.97 -24.81 3.27
CA TYR A 112 -6.05 -25.51 4.15
C TYR A 112 -6.45 -26.98 4.23
N GLU A 113 -5.47 -27.87 4.27
CA GLU A 113 -5.66 -29.30 4.44
C GLU A 113 -4.95 -29.76 5.71
N GLN A 114 -5.59 -30.67 6.45
CA GLN A 114 -4.96 -31.35 7.58
C GLN A 114 -4.14 -32.54 7.08
N GLN A 115 -2.84 -32.50 7.31
CA GLN A 115 -1.90 -33.59 7.03
C GLN A 115 -1.24 -34.02 8.34
N GLY A 116 -1.81 -35.07 8.95
CA GLY A 116 -1.39 -35.54 10.27
C GLY A 116 -1.72 -34.52 11.37
N ASP A 117 -0.69 -34.08 12.08
CA ASP A 117 -0.75 -33.08 13.15
C ASP A 117 -0.58 -31.63 12.65
N ARG A 118 -0.40 -31.44 11.34
CA ARG A 118 -0.17 -30.13 10.73
C ARG A 118 -1.32 -29.70 9.83
N VAL A 119 -1.60 -28.41 9.84
CA VAL A 119 -2.48 -27.76 8.87
C VAL A 119 -1.59 -27.05 7.85
N GLN A 120 -1.73 -27.40 6.57
CA GLN A 120 -0.92 -26.83 5.49
C GLN A 120 -1.81 -26.07 4.48
N PRO A 121 -1.34 -24.95 3.94
CA PRO A 121 -2.05 -24.24 2.88
C PRO A 121 -2.04 -25.07 1.59
N VAL A 122 -3.19 -25.13 0.91
CA VAL A 122 -3.32 -25.69 -0.43
C VAL A 122 -3.25 -24.53 -1.43
N PHE A 123 -2.24 -24.51 -2.28
CA PHE A 123 -2.03 -23.44 -3.25
C PHE A 123 -2.60 -23.77 -4.62
N LYS A 124 -3.08 -22.74 -5.31
CA LYS A 124 -3.37 -22.81 -6.73
C LYS A 124 -2.07 -23.04 -7.49
N ALA A 125 -2.08 -23.99 -8.42
CA ALA A 125 -0.95 -24.17 -9.34
C ALA A 125 -0.85 -22.93 -10.23
N GLU A 126 0.14 -22.08 -9.97
CA GLU A 126 0.43 -20.89 -10.77
C GLU A 126 1.71 -21.08 -11.58
N ARG A 127 1.71 -20.55 -12.81
CA ARG A 127 2.89 -20.52 -13.67
C ARG A 127 3.50 -19.14 -13.57
N PHE A 128 4.44 -18.98 -12.64
CA PHE A 128 5.23 -17.76 -12.56
C PHE A 128 6.25 -17.70 -13.70
N SER A 129 6.52 -16.49 -14.19
CA SER A 129 7.63 -16.29 -15.14
C SER A 129 8.96 -16.48 -14.41
N ALA A 130 9.98 -16.94 -15.13
CA ALA A 130 11.34 -17.07 -14.57
C ALA A 130 11.86 -15.73 -14.02
N ALA A 131 11.48 -14.61 -14.64
CA ALA A 131 11.83 -13.27 -14.18
C ALA A 131 11.18 -12.93 -12.82
N ARG A 132 9.91 -13.31 -12.61
CA ARG A 132 9.22 -13.12 -11.31
C ARG A 132 9.87 -13.96 -10.22
N ILE A 133 10.15 -15.24 -10.50
CA ILE A 133 10.79 -16.15 -9.54
C ILE A 133 12.15 -15.57 -9.11
N ALA A 134 13.02 -15.27 -10.07
CA ALA A 134 14.34 -14.72 -9.79
C ALA A 134 14.27 -13.40 -9.01
N TYR A 135 13.28 -12.55 -9.31
CA TYR A 135 13.06 -11.31 -8.58
C TYR A 135 12.65 -11.55 -7.12
N VAL A 136 11.69 -12.43 -6.87
CA VAL A 136 11.21 -12.75 -5.52
C VAL A 136 12.30 -13.41 -4.69
N GLU A 137 13.05 -14.35 -5.26
CA GLU A 137 14.22 -14.97 -4.60
C GLU A 137 15.26 -13.92 -4.21
N HIS A 138 15.58 -13.00 -5.12
CA HIS A 138 16.53 -11.92 -4.83
C HIS A 138 16.00 -10.98 -3.74
N LEU A 139 14.72 -10.64 -3.78
CA LEU A 139 14.08 -9.81 -2.76
C LEU A 139 14.15 -10.47 -1.38
N HIS A 140 13.83 -11.77 -1.29
CA HIS A 140 13.92 -12.54 -0.05
C HIS A 140 15.35 -12.56 0.50
N ASP A 141 16.35 -12.83 -0.34
CA ASP A 141 17.77 -12.82 0.05
C ASP A 141 18.19 -11.44 0.60
N VAL A 142 17.81 -10.35 -0.06
CA VAL A 142 18.11 -8.98 0.41
C VAL A 142 17.46 -8.69 1.76
N VAL A 143 16.18 -9.05 1.93
CA VAL A 143 15.46 -8.83 3.20
C VAL A 143 16.04 -9.66 4.33
N GLN A 144 16.39 -10.93 4.08
CA GLN A 144 17.01 -11.80 5.07
C GLN A 144 18.39 -11.28 5.49
N ARG A 145 19.24 -10.87 4.53
CA ARG A 145 20.55 -10.27 4.81
C ARG A 145 20.42 -8.97 5.60
N TYR A 146 19.45 -8.13 5.23
CA TYR A 146 19.16 -6.92 5.97
C TYR A 146 18.76 -7.23 7.41
N ALA A 147 17.80 -8.15 7.62
CA ALA A 147 17.35 -8.55 8.94
C ALA A 147 18.50 -9.14 9.78
N HIS A 148 19.34 -9.99 9.18
CA HIS A 148 20.51 -10.57 9.84
C HIS A 148 21.54 -9.50 10.24
N THR A 149 21.85 -8.58 9.33
CA THR A 149 22.78 -7.46 9.59
C THR A 149 22.23 -6.56 10.69
N MET A 150 20.94 -6.23 10.67
CA MET A 150 20.29 -5.43 11.71
C MET A 150 20.27 -6.13 13.07
N ALA A 151 20.13 -7.46 13.10
CA ALA A 151 20.16 -8.23 14.35
C ALA A 151 21.57 -8.37 14.95
N GLN A 152 22.61 -8.29 14.12
CA GLN A 152 24.02 -8.39 14.53
C GLN A 152 24.65 -7.04 14.87
N THR A 153 23.94 -5.95 14.64
CA THR A 153 24.43 -4.58 14.87
C THR A 153 23.59 -3.93 15.96
N ASP A 154 24.19 -3.02 16.72
CA ASP A 154 23.45 -2.16 17.68
C ASP A 154 22.63 -1.08 16.95
N LEU A 155 22.40 -1.21 15.63
CA LEU A 155 21.59 -0.28 14.83
C LEU A 155 20.13 -0.26 15.29
N LEU A 156 19.64 -1.33 15.92
CA LEU A 156 18.33 -1.35 16.57
C LEU A 156 18.31 -0.53 17.88
N GLU A 157 19.47 -0.25 18.47
CA GLU A 157 19.65 0.59 19.67
C GLU A 157 19.93 2.06 19.31
N GLN A 158 20.37 2.34 18.08
CA GLN A 158 20.45 3.70 17.55
C GLN A 158 19.06 4.33 17.39
N PRO A 159 18.95 5.68 17.22
CA PRO A 159 17.67 6.33 16.98
C PRO A 159 17.05 5.82 15.67
N LEU A 160 16.20 4.79 15.76
CA LEU A 160 15.43 4.20 14.65
C LEU A 160 14.69 5.25 13.81
N THR A 161 14.48 6.44 14.37
CA THR A 161 13.96 7.63 13.71
C THR A 161 14.76 8.05 12.49
N GLU A 162 16.09 8.04 12.51
CA GLU A 162 16.91 8.47 11.35
C GLU A 162 16.82 7.45 10.22
N ILE A 163 17.05 6.17 10.53
CA ILE A 163 16.91 5.05 9.58
C ILE A 163 15.52 5.07 8.95
N ARG A 164 14.48 5.31 9.77
CA ARG A 164 13.10 5.47 9.30
C ARG A 164 12.93 6.65 8.36
N GLN A 165 13.51 7.80 8.65
CA GLN A 165 13.45 8.97 7.77
C GLN A 165 14.12 8.68 6.42
N TRP A 166 15.30 8.06 6.42
CA TRP A 166 16.00 7.65 5.20
C TRP A 166 15.19 6.63 4.38
N ALA A 167 14.64 5.61 5.03
CA ALA A 167 13.80 4.61 4.37
C ALA A 167 12.56 5.25 3.72
N ILE A 168 11.88 6.15 4.44
CA ILE A 168 10.73 6.90 3.92
C ILE A 168 11.13 7.78 2.74
N ALA A 169 12.24 8.53 2.85
CA ALA A 169 12.72 9.39 1.79
C ALA A 169 13.08 8.58 0.53
N ASN A 170 13.77 7.45 0.69
CA ASN A 170 14.14 6.55 -0.41
C ASN A 170 12.89 5.97 -1.08
N MET A 171 11.90 5.52 -0.30
CA MET A 171 10.64 5.01 -0.83
C MET A 171 9.86 6.08 -1.59
N VAL A 172 9.79 7.31 -1.06
CA VAL A 172 9.14 8.43 -1.76
C VAL A 172 9.87 8.77 -3.06
N THR A 173 11.20 8.83 -3.04
CA THR A 173 12.01 9.06 -4.24
C THR A 173 11.77 7.97 -5.28
N LEU A 174 11.84 6.70 -4.90
CA LEU A 174 11.55 5.59 -5.80
C LEU A 174 10.16 5.76 -6.41
N LEU A 175 9.13 5.93 -5.60
CA LEU A 175 7.74 5.95 -6.06
C LEU A 175 7.39 7.17 -6.93
N THR A 176 8.04 8.31 -6.72
CA THR A 176 7.67 9.59 -7.36
C THR A 176 8.65 10.08 -8.42
N GLN A 177 9.93 9.74 -8.28
CA GLN A 177 11.02 10.17 -9.16
C GLN A 177 12.04 9.03 -9.38
N PRO A 178 11.60 7.86 -9.85
CA PRO A 178 12.51 6.72 -9.99
C PRO A 178 13.63 7.03 -11.01
N ARG A 179 14.81 6.46 -10.77
CA ARG A 179 15.88 6.37 -11.77
C ARG A 179 15.46 5.39 -12.85
N ARG A 180 15.93 5.62 -14.08
CA ARG A 180 15.56 4.78 -15.22
C ARG A 180 15.93 3.31 -15.00
N GLN A 181 17.12 3.06 -14.47
CA GLN A 181 17.60 1.72 -14.12
C GLN A 181 16.71 1.02 -13.07
N GLU A 182 16.22 1.76 -12.06
CA GLU A 182 15.31 1.21 -11.05
C GLU A 182 14.02 0.74 -11.69
N VAL A 183 13.46 1.52 -12.63
CA VAL A 183 12.24 1.11 -13.35
C VAL A 183 12.52 -0.06 -14.28
N GLU A 184 13.60 -0.02 -15.06
CA GLU A 184 13.95 -1.08 -16.03
C GLU A 184 14.12 -2.45 -15.35
N ALA A 185 14.62 -2.48 -14.11
CA ALA A 185 14.78 -3.72 -13.35
C ALA A 185 13.45 -4.44 -13.02
N ILE A 186 12.35 -3.69 -12.89
CA ILE A 186 11.05 -4.22 -12.44
C ILE A 186 9.91 -4.00 -13.45
N ALA A 187 10.13 -3.25 -14.53
CA ALA A 187 9.09 -2.83 -15.47
C ALA A 187 8.29 -4.00 -16.07
N ASN A 188 8.96 -5.13 -16.33
CA ASN A 188 8.36 -6.31 -16.94
C ASN A 188 7.68 -7.26 -15.93
N LEU A 189 7.71 -6.93 -14.64
CA LEU A 189 6.93 -7.68 -13.65
C LEU A 189 5.45 -7.42 -13.91
N ASN A 190 4.72 -8.50 -14.17
CA ASN A 190 3.29 -8.45 -14.41
C ASN A 190 2.55 -8.41 -13.08
N VAL A 191 1.64 -7.46 -12.94
CA VAL A 191 0.89 -7.17 -11.72
C VAL A 191 -0.61 -7.09 -12.04
N GLY A 192 -1.44 -7.61 -11.14
CA GLY A 192 -2.88 -7.76 -11.34
C GLY A 192 -3.68 -7.26 -10.13
N ASP A 193 -4.83 -6.65 -10.38
CA ASP A 193 -5.77 -6.21 -9.33
C ASP A 193 -6.83 -7.29 -9.02
N ASP A 194 -6.70 -8.47 -9.61
CA ASP A 194 -7.60 -9.60 -9.40
C ASP A 194 -6.85 -10.81 -8.84
N GLN A 195 -7.49 -11.55 -7.94
CA GLN A 195 -6.91 -12.75 -7.31
C GLN A 195 -6.52 -13.85 -8.31
N ASN A 196 -7.03 -13.79 -9.54
CA ASN A 196 -6.71 -14.75 -10.59
C ASN A 196 -5.61 -14.26 -11.55
N GLU A 197 -5.09 -13.05 -11.35
CA GLU A 197 -4.13 -12.36 -12.22
C GLU A 197 -4.56 -12.36 -13.70
N SER A 198 -5.87 -12.48 -13.98
CA SER A 198 -6.40 -12.59 -15.34
C SER A 198 -6.22 -11.30 -16.14
N ARG A 199 -5.98 -10.18 -15.44
CA ARG A 199 -5.72 -8.86 -16.01
C ARG A 199 -4.31 -8.37 -15.69
N ALA A 200 -3.35 -9.29 -15.56
CA ALA A 200 -1.98 -8.94 -15.28
C ALA A 200 -1.37 -8.11 -16.42
N GLN A 201 -0.67 -7.05 -16.05
CA GLN A 201 0.00 -6.14 -16.98
C GLN A 201 1.35 -5.73 -16.41
N PRO A 202 2.33 -5.34 -17.24
CA PRO A 202 3.61 -4.84 -16.74
C PRO A 202 3.38 -3.64 -15.81
N ILE A 203 4.07 -3.63 -14.67
CA ILE A 203 3.97 -2.55 -13.67
C ILE A 203 4.25 -1.17 -14.29
N ALA A 204 5.17 -1.11 -15.25
CA ALA A 204 5.53 0.10 -15.96
C ALA A 204 5.75 -0.17 -17.44
N ARG A 205 5.24 0.73 -18.27
CA ARG A 205 5.49 0.75 -19.72
C ARG A 205 5.71 2.20 -20.17
N PRO A 206 6.43 2.43 -21.29
CA PRO A 206 6.52 3.77 -21.86
C PRO A 206 5.12 4.39 -22.05
N VAL A 207 4.93 5.56 -21.44
CA VAL A 207 3.72 6.37 -21.51
C VAL A 207 3.67 7.11 -22.85
N ARG A 208 2.49 7.15 -23.48
CA ARG A 208 2.26 7.90 -24.73
C ARG A 208 1.71 9.29 -24.42
N MET A 209 1.79 10.21 -25.37
CA MET A 209 1.27 11.57 -25.16
C MET A 209 -0.24 11.61 -24.84
N GLN A 210 -1.01 10.70 -25.45
CA GLN A 210 -2.45 10.56 -25.19
C GLN A 210 -2.75 10.25 -23.72
N ASP A 211 -1.85 9.54 -23.05
CA ASP A 211 -1.98 9.18 -21.65
C ASP A 211 -1.69 10.37 -20.73
N ILE A 212 -0.75 11.24 -21.11
CA ILE A 212 -0.50 12.52 -20.42
C ILE A 212 -1.71 13.45 -20.56
N VAL A 213 -2.31 13.53 -21.75
CA VAL A 213 -3.53 14.31 -21.97
C VAL A 213 -4.67 13.76 -21.12
N TYR A 214 -4.84 12.44 -21.06
CA TYR A 214 -5.84 11.81 -20.21
C TYR A 214 -5.58 12.06 -18.72
N PHE A 215 -4.32 11.95 -18.26
CA PHE A 215 -3.92 12.30 -16.90
C PHE A 215 -4.26 13.75 -16.58
N ALA A 216 -3.91 14.70 -17.45
CA ALA A 216 -4.25 16.11 -17.29
C ALA A 216 -5.77 16.34 -17.21
N LYS A 217 -6.57 15.69 -18.07
CA LYS A 217 -8.04 15.75 -18.01
C LYS A 217 -8.57 15.21 -16.69
N ARG A 218 -8.02 14.11 -16.17
CA ARG A 218 -8.37 13.53 -14.88
C ARG A 218 -8.04 14.49 -13.73
N LEU A 219 -6.88 15.16 -13.79
CA LEU A 219 -6.50 16.18 -12.81
C LEU A 219 -7.48 17.36 -12.77
N SER A 220 -8.05 17.73 -13.93
CA SER A 220 -9.09 18.77 -14.03
C SER A 220 -10.51 18.27 -13.73
N GLY A 221 -10.69 17.00 -13.36
CA GLY A 221 -12.02 16.41 -13.13
C GLY A 221 -12.85 16.16 -14.40
N LEU A 222 -12.24 16.30 -15.58
CA LEU A 222 -12.90 16.15 -16.89
C LEU A 222 -12.90 14.71 -17.43
N ALA A 223 -12.24 13.78 -16.73
CA ALA A 223 -12.20 12.37 -17.10
C ALA A 223 -12.39 11.47 -15.89
N GLN A 224 -13.16 10.40 -16.05
CA GLN A 224 -13.31 9.33 -15.06
C GLN A 224 -12.10 8.40 -15.10
N ALA A 225 -11.86 7.66 -14.01
CA ALA A 225 -10.84 6.62 -13.97
C ALA A 225 -11.11 5.56 -15.06
N ARG A 226 -10.06 5.14 -15.76
CA ARG A 226 -10.12 4.02 -16.72
C ARG A 226 -10.17 2.70 -15.96
N ASP A 227 -10.68 1.68 -16.64
CA ASP A 227 -10.49 0.30 -16.23
C ASP A 227 -9.00 0.00 -16.04
N TYR A 228 -8.68 -0.81 -15.03
CA TYR A 228 -7.32 -1.20 -14.66
C TYR A 228 -6.48 -1.64 -15.88
N ALA A 229 -7.07 -2.44 -16.77
CA ALA A 229 -6.44 -2.97 -17.97
C ALA A 229 -6.09 -1.91 -19.04
N ALA A 230 -6.73 -0.74 -19.01
CA ALA A 230 -6.47 0.37 -19.94
C ALA A 230 -5.62 1.49 -19.31
N GLY A 231 -5.23 1.31 -18.05
CA GLY A 231 -4.53 2.28 -17.23
C GLY A 231 -3.01 2.15 -17.24
N PHE A 232 -2.41 2.74 -16.22
CA PHE A 232 -1.01 2.56 -15.81
C PHE A 232 -1.03 2.18 -14.35
N THR A 233 -0.33 1.11 -13.97
CA THR A 233 -0.16 0.78 -12.57
C THR A 233 0.82 1.74 -11.89
N TRP A 234 1.93 2.06 -12.57
CA TRP A 234 2.91 3.03 -12.11
C TRP A 234 3.23 4.09 -13.17
N LEU A 235 2.52 5.22 -13.12
CA LEU A 235 2.66 6.30 -14.08
C LEU A 235 4.06 6.91 -14.08
N GLU A 236 4.62 7.20 -12.91
CA GLU A 236 5.94 7.81 -12.74
C GLU A 236 7.05 6.92 -13.32
N GLY A 237 6.97 5.62 -13.04
CA GLY A 237 7.86 4.62 -13.67
C GLY A 237 7.72 4.63 -15.19
N GLY A 238 6.48 4.57 -15.69
CA GLY A 238 6.22 4.62 -17.13
C GLY A 238 6.72 5.89 -17.82
N VAL A 239 6.57 7.06 -17.19
CA VAL A 239 7.09 8.34 -17.69
C VAL A 239 8.61 8.30 -17.76
N ARG A 240 9.28 7.68 -16.79
CA ARG A 240 10.75 7.57 -16.78
C ARG A 240 11.28 6.72 -17.93
N LEU A 241 10.52 5.71 -18.36
CA LEU A 241 10.83 4.90 -19.53
C LEU A 241 10.57 5.64 -20.86
N SER A 242 9.68 6.62 -20.87
CA SER A 242 9.32 7.40 -22.06
C SER A 242 10.41 8.33 -22.56
N ASN A 243 10.22 8.83 -23.79
CA ASN A 243 11.07 9.85 -24.39
C ASN A 243 11.05 11.20 -23.62
N PRO A 244 12.04 12.08 -23.82
CA PRO A 244 12.14 13.35 -23.10
C PRO A 244 10.95 14.29 -23.26
N VAL A 245 10.25 14.25 -24.41
CA VAL A 245 9.08 15.11 -24.68
C VAL A 245 7.91 14.74 -23.76
N VAL A 246 7.65 13.44 -23.59
CA VAL A 246 6.62 12.95 -22.66
C VAL A 246 6.99 13.30 -21.21
N GLN A 247 8.27 13.16 -20.84
CA GLN A 247 8.75 13.55 -19.51
C GLN A 247 8.54 15.04 -19.22
N LEU A 248 8.85 15.91 -20.19
CA LEU A 248 8.61 17.34 -20.08
C LEU A 248 7.11 17.65 -19.94
N ALA A 249 6.26 17.06 -20.79
CA ALA A 249 4.82 17.25 -20.75
C ALA A 249 4.22 16.83 -19.39
N TYR A 250 4.68 15.71 -18.83
CA TYR A 250 4.27 15.26 -17.50
C TYR A 250 4.66 16.25 -16.40
N ARG A 251 5.90 16.76 -16.41
CA ARG A 251 6.35 17.78 -15.45
C ARG A 251 5.52 19.06 -15.53
N MET A 252 5.19 19.51 -16.74
CA MET A 252 4.32 20.66 -16.95
C MET A 252 2.92 20.42 -16.38
N ALA A 253 2.36 19.22 -16.57
CA ALA A 253 1.05 18.86 -16.00
C ALA A 253 1.06 18.87 -14.46
N LEU A 254 2.13 18.36 -13.82
CA LEU A 254 2.29 18.41 -12.36
C LEU A 254 2.47 19.85 -11.83
N ALA A 255 3.24 20.67 -12.52
CA ALA A 255 3.40 22.08 -12.17
C ALA A 255 2.06 22.81 -12.22
N LEU A 256 1.28 22.60 -13.28
CA LEU A 256 -0.07 23.15 -13.41
C LEU A 256 -1.00 22.65 -12.30
N GLN A 257 -0.97 21.35 -11.95
CA GLN A 257 -1.75 20.81 -10.85
C GLN A 257 -1.43 21.49 -9.52
N THR A 258 -0.14 21.74 -9.28
CA THR A 258 0.33 22.39 -8.06
C THR A 258 -0.23 23.81 -7.98
N VAL A 259 -0.17 24.57 -9.08
CA VAL A 259 -0.76 25.92 -9.16
C VAL A 259 -2.26 25.88 -8.91
N ILE A 260 -3.01 24.98 -9.58
CA ILE A 260 -4.46 24.85 -9.42
C ILE A 260 -4.82 24.51 -7.97
N ARG A 261 -4.11 23.56 -7.34
CA ARG A 261 -4.35 23.18 -5.93
C ARG A 261 -4.04 24.29 -4.93
N HIS A 262 -3.05 25.13 -5.22
CA HIS A 262 -2.72 26.28 -4.35
C HIS A 262 -3.67 27.47 -4.55
N GLN A 263 -4.43 27.53 -5.65
CA GLN A 263 -5.38 28.61 -5.93
C GLN A 263 -6.81 28.38 -5.38
N GLU A 264 -7.10 27.22 -4.78
CA GLU A 264 -8.40 26.91 -4.12
C GLU A 264 -8.21 26.78 -2.60
N PRO A 265 -8.84 27.65 -1.79
CA PRO A 265 -10.19 27.33 -1.32
C PRO A 265 -11.25 28.46 -1.53
N ILE A 266 -11.07 29.38 -2.50
CA ILE A 266 -11.85 30.63 -2.50
C ILE A 266 -12.91 30.78 -3.63
N ARG A 267 -12.92 30.02 -4.74
CA ARG A 267 -13.83 30.37 -5.86
C ARG A 267 -14.74 29.30 -6.46
N LEU A 268 -14.41 28.00 -6.48
CA LEU A 268 -15.31 27.04 -7.16
C LEU A 268 -16.58 26.66 -6.40
N TYR A 269 -16.63 26.78 -5.06
CA TYR A 269 -17.84 26.46 -4.30
C TYR A 269 -19.00 27.45 -4.49
N ARG A 270 -18.73 28.69 -4.96
CA ARG A 270 -19.79 29.70 -5.20
C ARG A 270 -20.43 29.61 -6.59
N GLY A 271 -19.79 28.99 -7.58
CA GLY A 271 -20.31 28.89 -8.95
C GLY A 271 -21.28 27.72 -9.15
N ILE A 272 -20.92 26.54 -8.67
CA ILE A 272 -21.65 25.30 -8.96
C ILE A 272 -22.96 25.20 -8.14
N HIS A 273 -22.99 25.76 -6.93
CA HIS A 273 -24.23 25.83 -6.14
C HIS A 273 -25.23 26.88 -6.65
N ARG A 274 -24.79 27.95 -7.32
CA ARG A 274 -25.69 28.94 -7.92
C ARG A 274 -26.37 28.45 -9.20
N MET A 275 -25.70 27.63 -10.03
CA MET A 275 -26.34 27.07 -11.23
C MET A 275 -27.33 25.94 -10.92
N ARG A 276 -27.06 25.09 -9.91
CA ARG A 276 -27.99 24.01 -9.53
C ARG A 276 -29.29 24.52 -8.87
N PHE A 277 -29.27 25.66 -8.17
CA PHE A 277 -30.49 26.26 -7.62
C PHE A 277 -31.31 27.07 -8.64
N SER A 278 -30.68 27.62 -9.67
CA SER A 278 -31.37 28.37 -10.73
C SER A 278 -32.19 27.45 -11.65
N LEU A 279 -31.68 26.25 -11.97
CA LEU A 279 -32.35 25.33 -12.89
C LEU A 279 -33.50 24.54 -12.26
N ARG A 280 -33.60 24.47 -10.93
CA ARG A 280 -34.70 23.77 -10.23
C ARG A 280 -35.96 24.64 -10.04
N LYS A 281 -35.86 25.97 -10.15
CA LYS A 281 -37.01 26.89 -10.05
C LYS A 281 -37.76 27.13 -11.38
N ARG A 282 -37.33 26.55 -12.49
CA ARG A 282 -38.01 26.70 -13.81
C ARG A 282 -38.80 25.47 -14.28
N ARG A 283 -39.02 24.47 -13.41
CA ARG A 283 -39.79 23.25 -13.74
C ARG A 283 -41.01 23.00 -12.84
N VAL A 284 -41.41 23.99 -12.06
CA VAL A 284 -42.70 23.98 -11.34
C VAL A 284 -43.35 25.32 -11.64
N GLY A 285 -44.26 25.32 -12.60
CA GLY A 285 -44.95 26.47 -13.16
C GLY A 285 -45.68 26.02 -14.41
#